data_AF-A0A496LEF8-F1
#
_entry.id   AF-A0A496LEF8-F1
#
_cell.length_a   1.000
_cell.length_b   1.000
_cell.length_c   1.000
_cell.angle_alpha   90.00
_cell.angle_beta   90.00
_cell.angle_gamma   90.00
#
_symmetry.space_group_name_H-M   'P 1'
#
loop_
_entity.id
_entity.type
_entity.pdbx_description
1 polymer ?
#
loop_
_entity_poly.entity_id
_entity_poly.type
_entity_poly.pdbx_seq_one_letter_code
_entity_poly.pdbx_strand_id
1 'polypeptide(L)'
;FGKNPIRSTYLVSNPHFVACSVAAYLEIYDVIDGIREGGTFLLNSIWDAEQTVAKLPNKVKKILAAKKVNFYIINATKLAREIGLKNRTNTIMQSAFFKLADIIPFADAQKYMKEYAHKAYAKKGEAIVEMNYKAIDMGADGLVKVAVDPSWANLTDDASAEEKYVGDEFIEKIVKPINAARGDSLPVSAFVGFEDGHFKSGTTAYEKRGIGVMVPKWIEENCIQCNQCAFVCPHAVIRPFLIDENELAAAPQTVQDHVLDAKGKEVKGLKYKIQVSPLDCTGCELCAQICPSKEKSLVMVPLAEEMERHEQENADYLFKKVTYKDDLMSKDSVKGVGFAQPLFEFHGACPGCGETPYIGLVTRLFGDRMIVANATGCSSIYGGSAPSTPYTTNK
;
A
#
# COMPACT_ATOMS: atom_id res chain seq x y z
N PHE A 1 4.52 -29.52 6.18
CA PHE A 1 4.02 -30.66 6.98
C PHE A 1 4.63 -31.93 6.44
N GLY A 2 4.96 -32.90 7.29
CA GLY A 2 5.55 -34.17 6.87
C GLY A 2 5.47 -35.21 7.97
N LYS A 3 5.52 -36.50 7.59
CA LYS A 3 5.49 -37.62 8.56
C LYS A 3 6.80 -37.74 9.35
N ASN A 4 7.88 -37.23 8.80
CA ASN A 4 9.21 -37.27 9.41
C ASN A 4 9.49 -35.98 10.20
N PRO A 5 10.35 -36.05 11.22
CA PRO A 5 10.81 -34.87 11.95
C PRO A 5 11.40 -33.80 11.00
N ILE A 6 10.94 -32.56 11.14
CA ILE A 6 11.40 -31.43 10.33
C ILE A 6 12.74 -30.94 10.90
N ARG A 7 13.82 -31.09 10.13
CA ARG A 7 15.18 -30.62 10.47
C ARG A 7 15.63 -29.40 9.66
N SER A 8 14.79 -28.92 8.74
CA SER A 8 15.11 -27.79 7.85
C SER A 8 15.03 -26.47 8.61
N THR A 9 16.16 -26.00 9.11
CA THR A 9 16.31 -24.70 9.81
C THR A 9 16.67 -23.58 8.83
N TYR A 10 16.00 -23.54 7.68
CA TYR A 10 16.21 -22.57 6.61
C TYR A 10 14.88 -22.24 5.91
N LEU A 11 14.85 -21.15 5.13
CA LEU A 11 13.65 -20.72 4.40
C LEU A 11 13.19 -21.75 3.36
N VAL A 12 11.88 -21.80 3.10
CA VAL A 12 11.34 -22.71 2.07
C VAL A 12 11.71 -22.20 0.68
N SER A 13 12.60 -22.92 -0.02
CA SER A 13 13.02 -22.58 -1.39
C SER A 13 12.16 -23.22 -2.48
N ASN A 14 11.48 -24.32 -2.17
CA ASN A 14 10.68 -25.09 -3.13
C ASN A 14 9.27 -25.42 -2.58
N PRO A 15 8.38 -24.41 -2.45
CA PRO A 15 7.06 -24.59 -1.82
C PRO A 15 6.12 -25.47 -2.65
N HIS A 16 5.26 -26.23 -1.95
CA HIS A 16 4.14 -26.97 -2.56
C HIS A 16 2.92 -26.06 -2.80
N PHE A 17 2.78 -25.05 -1.95
CA PHE A 17 1.65 -24.13 -1.93
C PHE A 17 2.20 -22.74 -1.67
N VAL A 18 1.76 -21.76 -2.47
CA VAL A 18 2.06 -20.34 -2.27
C VAL A 18 0.73 -19.58 -2.23
N ALA A 19 0.54 -18.73 -1.24
CA ALA A 19 -0.57 -17.79 -1.21
C ALA A 19 -0.06 -16.35 -1.31
N CYS A 20 -0.68 -15.57 -2.18
CA CYS A 20 -0.46 -14.14 -2.31
C CYS A 20 -1.72 -13.40 -1.85
N SER A 21 -1.62 -12.65 -0.75
CA SER A 21 -2.78 -11.98 -0.14
C SER A 21 -3.16 -10.65 -0.81
N VAL A 22 -2.29 -10.09 -1.66
CA VAL A 22 -2.49 -8.79 -2.33
C VAL A 22 -1.89 -8.85 -3.73
N ALA A 23 -2.68 -8.57 -4.76
CA ALA A 23 -2.24 -8.71 -6.15
C ALA A 23 -1.04 -7.83 -6.54
N ALA A 24 -0.89 -6.64 -5.95
CA ALA A 24 0.23 -5.73 -6.20
C ALA A 24 1.61 -6.38 -5.95
N TYR A 25 1.68 -7.40 -5.09
CA TYR A 25 2.94 -8.11 -4.82
C TYR A 25 3.48 -8.88 -6.02
N LEU A 26 2.65 -9.20 -7.01
CA LEU A 26 3.09 -9.93 -8.21
C LEU A 26 3.91 -9.06 -9.18
N GLU A 27 3.76 -7.73 -9.08
CA GLU A 27 4.57 -6.78 -9.83
C GLU A 27 5.89 -6.52 -9.12
N ILE A 28 5.84 -6.39 -7.78
CA ILE A 28 6.98 -5.98 -6.94
C ILE A 28 7.93 -7.14 -6.61
N TYR A 29 7.38 -8.31 -6.29
CA TYR A 29 8.13 -9.47 -5.79
C TYR A 29 8.01 -10.66 -6.72
N ASP A 30 9.01 -11.53 -6.68
CA ASP A 30 8.96 -12.82 -7.39
C ASP A 30 8.30 -13.89 -6.51
N VAL A 31 7.03 -13.64 -6.17
CA VAL A 31 6.25 -14.39 -5.17
C VAL A 31 6.24 -15.90 -5.40
N ILE A 32 6.23 -16.34 -6.66
CA ILE A 32 6.09 -17.75 -7.05
C ILE A 32 7.34 -18.34 -7.70
N ASP A 33 8.48 -17.65 -7.67
CA ASP A 33 9.73 -18.07 -8.34
C ASP A 33 10.13 -19.51 -7.98
N GLY A 34 10.12 -19.82 -6.68
CA GLY A 34 10.49 -21.12 -6.13
C GLY A 34 9.42 -22.21 -6.25
N ILE A 35 8.19 -21.92 -6.69
CA ILE A 35 7.09 -22.91 -6.67
C ILE A 35 7.47 -24.20 -7.42
N ARG A 36 7.08 -25.38 -6.93
CA ARG A 36 7.34 -26.64 -7.64
C ARG A 36 6.46 -26.83 -8.87
N GLU A 37 6.89 -27.73 -9.76
CA GLU A 37 6.00 -28.29 -10.77
C GLU A 37 4.78 -28.95 -10.12
N GLY A 38 3.57 -28.65 -10.63
CA GLY A 38 2.30 -29.11 -10.08
C GLY A 38 1.91 -28.48 -8.74
N GLY A 39 2.66 -27.50 -8.24
CA GLY A 39 2.33 -26.78 -7.01
C GLY A 39 1.04 -25.99 -7.12
N THR A 40 0.52 -25.50 -5.98
CA THR A 40 -0.72 -24.70 -5.94
C THR A 40 -0.41 -23.24 -5.65
N PHE A 41 -1.01 -22.34 -6.43
CA PHE A 41 -0.94 -20.90 -6.20
C PHE A 41 -2.34 -20.35 -5.90
N LEU A 42 -2.49 -19.67 -4.77
CA LEU A 42 -3.71 -18.97 -4.37
C LEU A 42 -3.48 -17.45 -4.39
N LEU A 43 -4.25 -16.72 -5.17
CA LEU A 43 -4.22 -15.26 -5.23
C LEU A 43 -5.50 -14.65 -4.63
N ASN A 44 -5.34 -13.75 -3.67
CA ASN A 44 -6.42 -12.87 -3.23
C ASN A 44 -6.39 -11.56 -4.01
N SER A 45 -7.49 -11.25 -4.69
CA SER A 45 -7.66 -9.99 -5.42
C SER A 45 -9.14 -9.64 -5.51
N ILE A 46 -9.44 -8.39 -5.90
CA ILE A 46 -10.82 -7.99 -6.20
C ILE A 46 -11.27 -8.41 -7.62
N TRP A 47 -10.37 -9.04 -8.39
CA TRP A 47 -10.57 -9.36 -9.79
C TRP A 47 -11.32 -10.68 -9.95
N ASP A 48 -12.14 -10.77 -10.99
CA ASP A 48 -12.66 -12.05 -11.44
C ASP A 48 -11.59 -12.84 -12.24
N ALA A 49 -11.96 -14.01 -12.77
CA ALA A 49 -11.03 -14.87 -13.50
C ALA A 49 -10.51 -14.23 -14.79
N GLU A 50 -11.37 -13.54 -15.54
CA GLU A 50 -11.00 -12.90 -16.81
C GLU A 50 -10.07 -11.71 -16.56
N GLN A 51 -10.44 -10.85 -15.61
CA GLN A 51 -9.63 -9.72 -15.16
C GLN A 51 -8.27 -10.19 -14.61
N THR A 52 -8.25 -11.29 -13.87
CA THR A 52 -7.00 -11.87 -13.35
C THR A 52 -6.07 -12.27 -14.50
N VAL A 53 -6.58 -12.98 -15.50
CA VAL A 53 -5.78 -13.37 -16.67
C VAL A 53 -5.27 -12.14 -17.43
N ALA A 54 -6.10 -11.11 -17.59
CA ALA A 54 -5.69 -9.89 -18.25
C ALA A 54 -4.58 -9.13 -17.49
N LYS A 55 -4.70 -9.05 -16.15
CA LYS A 55 -3.82 -8.21 -15.30
C LYS A 55 -2.57 -8.92 -14.78
N LEU A 56 -2.51 -10.24 -14.83
CA LEU A 56 -1.32 -10.97 -14.38
C LEU A 56 -0.09 -10.63 -15.23
N PRO A 57 1.06 -10.32 -14.61
CA PRO A 57 2.31 -10.13 -15.33
C PRO A 57 2.71 -11.39 -16.12
N ASN A 58 3.30 -11.21 -17.31
CA ASN A 58 3.77 -12.30 -18.15
C ASN A 58 4.83 -13.15 -17.44
N LYS A 59 5.69 -12.55 -16.60
CA LYS A 59 6.65 -13.31 -15.78
C LYS A 59 5.95 -14.36 -14.89
N VAL A 60 4.79 -14.01 -14.33
CA VAL A 60 3.99 -14.90 -13.48
C VAL A 60 3.30 -15.94 -14.35
N LYS A 61 2.65 -15.53 -15.46
CA LYS A 61 1.98 -16.45 -16.40
C LYS A 61 2.92 -17.53 -16.93
N LYS A 62 4.15 -17.17 -17.29
CA LYS A 62 5.20 -18.11 -17.72
C LYS A 62 5.47 -19.18 -16.66
N ILE A 63 5.67 -18.77 -15.40
CA ILE A 63 5.91 -19.71 -14.30
C ILE A 63 4.71 -20.63 -14.10
N LEU A 64 3.48 -20.09 -14.13
CA LEU A 64 2.27 -20.88 -13.98
C LEU A 64 2.19 -21.98 -15.05
N ALA A 65 2.44 -21.65 -16.32
CA ALA A 65 2.38 -22.61 -17.41
C ALA A 65 3.55 -23.59 -17.42
N ALA A 66 4.79 -23.09 -17.33
CA ALA A 66 6.01 -23.91 -17.36
C ALA A 66 6.02 -24.95 -16.22
N LYS A 67 5.53 -24.55 -15.04
CA LYS A 67 5.46 -25.43 -13.86
C LYS A 67 4.10 -26.09 -13.67
N LYS A 68 3.17 -25.97 -14.62
CA LYS A 68 1.82 -26.60 -14.56
C LYS A 68 1.13 -26.36 -13.22
N VAL A 69 1.17 -25.11 -12.74
CA VAL A 69 0.68 -24.72 -11.42
C VAL A 69 -0.84 -24.83 -11.36
N ASN A 70 -1.36 -25.37 -10.26
CA ASN A 70 -2.78 -25.33 -9.95
C ASN A 70 -3.14 -23.93 -9.44
N PHE A 71 -3.72 -23.09 -10.30
CA PHE A 71 -3.99 -21.69 -10.00
C PHE A 71 -5.44 -21.45 -9.52
N TYR A 72 -5.56 -20.81 -8.37
CA TYR A 72 -6.83 -20.43 -7.74
C TYR A 72 -6.84 -18.95 -7.36
N ILE A 73 -8.02 -18.34 -7.43
CA ILE A 73 -8.29 -16.99 -6.95
C ILE A 73 -9.40 -16.97 -5.91
N ILE A 74 -9.41 -15.93 -5.08
CA ILE A 74 -10.48 -15.61 -4.15
C ILE A 74 -10.59 -14.10 -3.95
N ASN A 75 -11.82 -13.57 -3.82
CA ASN A 75 -12.05 -12.18 -3.45
C ASN A 75 -12.37 -12.06 -1.97
N ALA A 76 -11.36 -12.31 -1.12
CA ALA A 76 -11.54 -12.31 0.33
C ALA A 76 -11.96 -10.93 0.87
N THR A 77 -11.59 -9.84 0.18
CA THR A 77 -12.00 -8.48 0.56
C THR A 77 -13.51 -8.29 0.44
N LYS A 78 -14.10 -8.69 -0.70
CA LYS A 78 -15.55 -8.62 -0.90
C LYS A 78 -16.28 -9.50 0.12
N LEU A 79 -15.84 -10.75 0.25
CA LEU A 79 -16.43 -11.72 1.18
C LEU A 79 -16.37 -11.20 2.64
N ALA A 80 -15.25 -10.61 3.06
CA ALA A 80 -15.09 -10.04 4.41
C ALA A 80 -16.05 -8.85 4.67
N ARG A 81 -16.33 -8.03 3.65
CA ARG A 81 -17.28 -6.91 3.79
C ARG A 81 -18.71 -7.39 3.90
N GLU A 82 -19.11 -8.38 3.10
CA GLU A 82 -20.46 -8.95 3.09
C GLU A 82 -20.85 -9.53 4.47
N ILE A 83 -19.89 -10.14 5.17
CA ILE A 83 -20.10 -10.71 6.51
C ILE A 83 -19.84 -9.74 7.68
N GLY A 84 -19.42 -8.50 7.40
CA GLY A 84 -19.17 -7.48 8.43
C GLY A 84 -17.78 -7.51 9.07
N LEU A 85 -16.83 -8.31 8.54
CA LEU A 85 -15.43 -8.33 8.97
C LEU A 85 -14.58 -7.18 8.39
N LYS A 86 -15.19 -6.30 7.58
CA LYS A 86 -14.54 -5.15 6.93
C LYS A 86 -13.35 -5.59 6.08
N ASN A 87 -12.12 -5.21 6.47
CA ASN A 87 -10.89 -5.51 5.72
C ASN A 87 -10.14 -6.75 6.28
N ARG A 88 -10.76 -7.55 7.17
CA ARG A 88 -10.12 -8.74 7.77
C ARG A 88 -10.37 -9.99 6.93
N THR A 89 -9.36 -10.38 6.16
CA THR A 89 -9.43 -11.52 5.23
C THR A 89 -8.77 -12.80 5.76
N ASN A 90 -8.15 -12.75 6.94
CA ASN A 90 -7.33 -13.83 7.50
C ASN A 90 -8.07 -15.18 7.62
N THR A 91 -9.28 -15.19 8.20
CA THR A 91 -10.07 -16.43 8.40
C THR A 91 -10.49 -17.04 7.05
N ILE A 92 -10.84 -16.19 6.08
CA ILE A 92 -11.22 -16.61 4.72
C ILE A 92 -10.03 -17.26 4.01
N MET A 93 -8.87 -16.59 4.04
CA MET A 93 -7.63 -17.10 3.43
C MET A 93 -7.14 -18.39 4.10
N GLN A 94 -7.32 -18.52 5.42
CA GLN A 94 -6.98 -19.74 6.16
C GLN A 94 -7.85 -20.93 5.71
N SER A 95 -9.17 -20.71 5.56
CA SER A 95 -10.07 -21.76 5.07
C SER A 95 -9.73 -22.19 3.64
N ALA A 96 -9.47 -21.21 2.76
CA ALA A 96 -9.00 -21.44 1.40
C ALA A 96 -7.70 -22.28 1.37
N PHE A 97 -6.74 -21.97 2.25
CA PHE A 97 -5.51 -22.75 2.40
C PHE A 97 -5.80 -24.21 2.75
N PHE A 98 -6.60 -24.50 3.79
CA PHE A 98 -6.88 -25.88 4.19
C PHE A 98 -7.66 -26.65 3.13
N LYS A 99 -8.52 -25.97 2.37
CA LYS A 99 -9.24 -26.57 1.25
C LYS A 99 -8.31 -27.02 0.12
N LEU A 100 -7.25 -26.24 -0.14
CA LEU A 100 -6.34 -26.46 -1.27
C LEU A 100 -5.05 -27.23 -0.94
N ALA A 101 -4.57 -27.15 0.30
CA ALA A 101 -3.29 -27.71 0.69
C ALA A 101 -3.32 -29.23 0.93
N ASP A 102 -4.52 -29.81 1.05
CA ASP A 102 -4.76 -31.25 1.23
C ASP A 102 -3.88 -31.92 2.31
N ILE A 103 -3.74 -31.24 3.46
CA ILE A 103 -2.91 -31.71 4.58
C ILE A 103 -3.69 -32.69 5.46
N ILE A 104 -4.98 -32.43 5.65
CA ILE A 104 -5.97 -33.23 6.39
C ILE A 104 -7.31 -33.16 5.65
N PRO A 105 -8.26 -34.08 5.91
CA PRO A 105 -9.60 -33.97 5.35
C PRO A 105 -10.23 -32.61 5.66
N PHE A 106 -10.78 -31.95 4.63
CA PHE A 106 -11.28 -30.58 4.78
C PHE A 106 -12.39 -30.45 5.84
N ALA A 107 -13.24 -31.47 5.99
CA ALA A 107 -14.28 -31.49 7.03
C ALA A 107 -13.69 -31.40 8.45
N ASP A 108 -12.57 -32.08 8.69
CA ASP A 108 -11.85 -32.01 9.97
C ASP A 108 -11.20 -30.63 10.14
N ALA A 109 -10.56 -30.09 9.09
CA ALA A 109 -10.00 -28.74 9.12
C ALA A 109 -11.07 -27.68 9.45
N GLN A 110 -12.24 -27.76 8.80
CA GLN A 110 -13.37 -26.86 9.02
C GLN A 110 -13.87 -26.94 10.47
N LYS A 111 -14.01 -28.16 11.01
CA LYS A 111 -14.35 -28.38 12.41
C LYS A 111 -13.34 -27.73 13.36
N TYR A 112 -12.05 -28.01 13.18
CA TYR A 112 -11.00 -27.45 14.05
C TYR A 112 -10.91 -25.92 13.96
N MET A 113 -11.09 -25.34 12.77
CA MET A 113 -11.15 -23.88 12.60
C MET A 113 -12.34 -23.27 13.37
N LYS A 114 -13.52 -23.89 13.31
CA LYS A 114 -14.70 -23.42 14.05
C LYS A 114 -14.50 -23.56 15.57
N GLU A 115 -14.00 -24.70 16.04
CA GLU A 115 -13.66 -24.88 17.48
C GLU A 115 -12.66 -23.81 17.97
N TYR A 116 -11.64 -23.52 17.17
CA TYR A 116 -10.67 -22.46 17.49
C TYR A 116 -11.30 -21.06 17.48
N ALA A 117 -12.14 -20.74 16.49
CA ALA A 117 -12.82 -19.46 16.40
C ALA A 117 -13.73 -19.23 17.62
N HIS A 118 -14.49 -20.25 18.05
CA HIS A 118 -15.27 -20.18 19.29
C HIS A 118 -14.37 -19.92 20.51
N LYS A 119 -13.30 -20.72 20.67
CA LYS A 119 -12.37 -20.54 21.80
C LYS A 119 -11.74 -19.14 21.83
N ALA A 120 -11.38 -18.59 20.67
CA ALA A 120 -10.73 -17.29 20.55
C ALA A 120 -11.71 -16.11 20.75
N TYR A 121 -12.95 -16.25 20.31
CA TYR A 121 -13.89 -15.12 20.19
C TYR A 121 -15.15 -15.22 21.06
N ALA A 122 -15.40 -16.32 21.77
CA ALA A 122 -16.58 -16.46 22.64
C ALA A 122 -16.72 -15.30 23.64
N LYS A 123 -15.59 -14.83 24.20
CA LYS A 123 -15.58 -13.68 25.13
C LYS A 123 -15.96 -12.34 24.48
N LYS A 124 -15.93 -12.24 23.14
CA LYS A 124 -16.29 -11.03 22.39
C LYS A 124 -17.75 -11.04 21.92
N GLY A 125 -18.49 -12.11 22.22
CA GLY A 125 -19.91 -12.25 21.90
C GLY A 125 -20.17 -13.14 20.69
N GLU A 126 -21.35 -13.76 20.70
CA GLU A 126 -21.75 -14.79 19.73
C GLU A 126 -21.76 -14.28 18.28
N ALA A 127 -22.16 -13.02 18.08
CA ALA A 127 -22.17 -12.41 16.75
C ALA A 127 -20.78 -12.44 16.08
N ILE A 128 -19.69 -12.27 16.84
CA ILE A 128 -18.33 -12.33 16.29
C ILE A 128 -17.92 -13.77 15.99
N VAL A 129 -18.34 -14.73 16.80
CA VAL A 129 -18.11 -16.17 16.54
C VAL A 129 -18.79 -16.57 15.24
N GLU A 130 -20.08 -16.25 15.10
CA GLU A 130 -20.88 -16.54 13.91
C GLU A 130 -20.33 -15.87 12.64
N MET A 131 -19.84 -14.62 12.74
CA MET A 131 -19.14 -13.98 11.61
C MET A 131 -17.91 -14.77 11.17
N ASN A 132 -17.14 -15.33 12.11
CA ASN A 132 -15.98 -16.15 11.77
C ASN A 132 -16.37 -17.51 11.21
N TYR A 133 -17.45 -18.13 11.69
CA TYR A 133 -17.97 -19.36 11.10
C TYR A 133 -18.36 -19.17 9.64
N LYS A 134 -19.08 -18.09 9.34
CA LYS A 134 -19.41 -17.71 7.96
C LYS A 134 -18.15 -17.44 7.13
N ALA A 135 -17.15 -16.77 7.70
CA ALA A 135 -15.87 -16.56 7.03
C ALA A 135 -15.16 -17.86 6.66
N ILE A 136 -15.19 -18.86 7.55
CA ILE A 136 -14.62 -20.20 7.29
C ILE A 136 -15.37 -20.86 6.13
N ASP A 137 -16.70 -20.85 6.15
CA ASP A 137 -17.52 -21.51 5.14
C ASP A 137 -17.33 -20.84 3.76
N MET A 138 -17.42 -19.51 3.71
CA MET A 138 -17.23 -18.73 2.48
C MET A 138 -15.81 -18.81 1.91
N GLY A 139 -14.79 -18.97 2.76
CA GLY A 139 -13.41 -19.13 2.28
C GLY A 139 -13.18 -20.43 1.51
N ALA A 140 -13.96 -21.47 1.79
CA ALA A 140 -13.88 -22.74 1.07
C ALA A 140 -14.69 -22.71 -0.23
N ASP A 141 -15.87 -22.08 -0.19
CA ASP A 141 -16.81 -22.04 -1.33
C ASP A 141 -16.45 -20.93 -2.33
N GLY A 142 -15.76 -19.88 -1.88
CA GLY A 142 -15.38 -18.72 -2.71
C GLY A 142 -14.16 -18.93 -3.59
N LEU A 143 -13.59 -20.14 -3.62
CA LEU A 143 -12.43 -20.49 -4.44
C LEU A 143 -12.82 -20.67 -5.90
N VAL A 144 -12.16 -19.94 -6.80
CA VAL A 144 -12.33 -20.08 -8.25
C VAL A 144 -11.04 -20.63 -8.84
N LYS A 145 -11.12 -21.76 -9.56
CA LYS A 145 -9.99 -22.30 -10.31
C LYS A 145 -9.84 -21.53 -11.62
N VAL A 146 -8.66 -20.99 -11.89
CA VAL A 146 -8.34 -20.31 -13.15
C VAL A 146 -7.60 -21.29 -14.05
N ALA A 147 -8.05 -21.41 -15.30
CA ALA A 147 -7.37 -22.24 -16.29
C ALA A 147 -6.02 -21.61 -16.64
N VAL A 148 -4.96 -22.41 -16.57
CA VAL A 148 -3.61 -22.01 -17.00
C VAL A 148 -3.44 -22.45 -18.44
N ASP A 149 -3.22 -21.50 -19.34
CA ASP A 149 -2.96 -21.78 -20.75
C ASP A 149 -1.50 -22.21 -20.95
N PRO A 150 -1.22 -23.41 -21.49
CA PRO A 150 0.14 -23.85 -21.79
C PRO A 150 0.92 -22.89 -22.71
N SER A 151 0.24 -22.12 -23.55
CA SER A 151 0.86 -21.13 -24.44
C SER A 151 1.61 -20.04 -23.68
N TRP A 152 1.23 -19.77 -22.42
CA TRP A 152 1.84 -18.73 -21.60
C TRP A 152 3.33 -18.96 -21.32
N ALA A 153 3.81 -20.20 -21.41
CA ALA A 153 5.22 -20.52 -21.26
C ALA A 153 6.11 -19.82 -22.30
N ASN A 154 5.54 -19.44 -23.46
CA ASN A 154 6.24 -18.81 -24.57
C ASN A 154 5.95 -17.31 -24.71
N LEU A 155 5.28 -16.69 -23.74
CA LEU A 155 5.07 -15.24 -23.78
C LEU A 155 6.41 -14.52 -23.82
N THR A 156 6.45 -13.34 -24.43
CA THR A 156 7.55 -12.40 -24.17
C THR A 156 7.35 -11.79 -22.80
N ASP A 157 8.43 -11.28 -22.19
CA ASP A 157 8.23 -10.46 -21.01
C ASP A 157 7.33 -9.27 -21.37
N ASP A 158 6.59 -8.76 -20.39
CA ASP A 158 5.86 -7.51 -20.59
C ASP A 158 6.85 -6.46 -21.07
N ALA A 159 6.42 -5.61 -22.00
CA ALA A 159 7.20 -4.42 -22.32
C ALA A 159 7.50 -3.72 -20.98
N SER A 160 8.78 -3.45 -20.70
CA SER A 160 9.15 -2.74 -19.49
C SER A 160 8.34 -1.44 -19.49
N ALA A 161 7.38 -1.33 -18.59
CA ALA A 161 6.73 -0.05 -18.36
C ALA A 161 7.84 0.96 -18.10
N GLU A 162 7.76 2.15 -18.71
CA GLU A 162 8.73 3.20 -18.40
C GLU A 162 8.81 3.35 -16.89
N GLU A 163 10.00 3.17 -16.34
CA GLU A 163 10.19 3.21 -14.91
C GLU A 163 9.99 4.65 -14.45
N LYS A 164 8.81 4.92 -13.86
CA LYS A 164 8.38 6.30 -13.55
C LYS A 164 9.17 6.91 -12.39
N TYR A 165 9.68 6.08 -11.49
CA TYR A 165 10.38 6.47 -10.26
C TYR A 165 11.85 6.05 -10.33
N VAL A 166 12.57 6.57 -11.33
CA VAL A 166 14.03 6.42 -11.43
C VAL A 166 14.68 7.38 -10.44
N GLY A 167 15.49 6.82 -9.55
CA GLY A 167 16.33 7.56 -8.62
C GLY A 167 17.79 7.57 -9.05
N ASP A 168 18.65 8.03 -8.15
CA ASP A 168 20.09 7.96 -8.38
C ASP A 168 20.64 6.53 -8.18
N GLU A 169 21.94 6.35 -8.38
CA GLU A 169 22.60 5.04 -8.28
C GLU A 169 22.34 4.32 -6.95
N PHE A 170 22.19 5.05 -5.84
CA PHE A 170 21.86 4.46 -4.54
C PHE A 170 20.44 3.86 -4.55
N ILE A 171 19.49 4.57 -5.14
CA ILE A 171 18.12 4.08 -5.28
C ILE A 171 18.08 2.84 -6.18
N GLU A 172 18.72 2.91 -7.35
CA GLU A 172 18.64 1.85 -8.36
C GLU A 172 19.41 0.59 -7.97
N LYS A 173 20.61 0.74 -7.38
CA LYS A 173 21.51 -0.39 -7.10
C LYS A 173 21.41 -0.94 -5.69
N ILE A 174 20.85 -0.20 -4.73
CA ILE A 174 20.76 -0.64 -3.33
C ILE A 174 19.29 -0.70 -2.89
N VAL A 175 18.57 0.42 -2.93
CA VAL A 175 17.21 0.50 -2.36
C VAL A 175 16.23 -0.41 -3.10
N LYS A 176 16.13 -0.31 -4.43
CA LYS A 176 15.19 -1.11 -5.22
C LYS A 176 15.44 -2.62 -5.13
N PRO A 177 16.68 -3.14 -5.25
CA PRO A 177 16.94 -4.56 -5.06
C PRO A 177 16.56 -5.07 -3.66
N ILE A 178 16.84 -4.30 -2.60
CA ILE A 178 16.43 -4.68 -1.25
C ILE A 178 14.90 -4.69 -1.13
N ASN A 179 14.22 -3.66 -1.65
CA ASN A 179 12.76 -3.57 -1.66
C ASN A 179 12.07 -4.65 -2.51
N ALA A 180 12.75 -5.18 -3.53
CA ALA A 180 12.29 -6.33 -4.32
C ALA A 180 12.54 -7.69 -3.61
N ALA A 181 12.94 -7.68 -2.33
CA ALA A 181 13.37 -8.86 -1.58
C ALA A 181 14.55 -9.61 -2.23
N ARG A 182 15.43 -8.88 -2.91
CA ARG A 182 16.67 -9.38 -3.56
C ARG A 182 17.94 -8.80 -2.92
N GLY A 183 17.85 -8.32 -1.68
CA GLY A 183 18.98 -7.73 -0.95
C GLY A 183 20.18 -8.67 -0.78
N ASP A 184 19.94 -9.98 -0.59
CA ASP A 184 21.01 -11.00 -0.50
C ASP A 184 21.84 -11.13 -1.79
N SER A 185 21.35 -10.62 -2.93
CA SER A 185 22.10 -10.63 -4.19
C SER A 185 23.12 -9.50 -4.30
N LEU A 186 23.07 -8.50 -3.40
CA LEU A 186 23.98 -7.37 -3.42
C LEU A 186 25.37 -7.78 -2.91
N PRO A 187 26.45 -7.54 -3.68
CA PRO A 187 27.80 -7.76 -3.20
C PRO A 187 28.17 -6.70 -2.15
N VAL A 188 29.17 -6.98 -1.32
CA VAL A 188 29.73 -6.00 -0.36
C VAL A 188 30.15 -4.71 -1.07
N SER A 189 30.64 -4.80 -2.31
CA SER A 189 31.03 -3.65 -3.13
C SER A 189 29.88 -2.73 -3.52
N ALA A 190 28.61 -3.14 -3.36
CA ALA A 190 27.46 -2.27 -3.57
C ALA A 190 27.41 -1.12 -2.55
N PHE A 191 28.09 -1.25 -1.41
CA PHE A 191 28.05 -0.30 -0.29
C PHE A 191 29.31 0.58 -0.20
N VAL A 192 30.14 0.63 -1.25
CA VAL A 192 31.28 1.58 -1.32
C VAL A 192 30.73 3.01 -1.29
N GLY A 193 31.26 3.85 -0.41
CA GLY A 193 30.75 5.18 -0.08
C GLY A 193 29.71 5.22 1.04
N PHE A 194 29.29 4.06 1.58
CA PHE A 194 28.34 3.90 2.69
C PHE A 194 28.91 2.96 3.77
N GLU A 195 30.22 2.96 3.96
CA GLU A 195 30.95 2.00 4.81
C GLU A 195 30.59 2.12 6.30
N ASP A 196 30.13 3.28 6.74
CA ASP A 196 29.67 3.56 8.10
C ASP A 196 28.19 3.19 8.34
N GLY A 197 27.52 2.67 7.32
CA GLY A 197 26.12 2.26 7.37
C GLY A 197 25.10 3.40 7.26
N HIS A 198 25.51 4.62 6.89
CA HIS A 198 24.54 5.69 6.62
C HIS A 198 23.72 5.40 5.34
N PHE A 199 22.47 5.87 5.31
CA PHE A 199 21.58 5.78 4.15
C PHE A 199 21.15 7.19 3.74
N LYS A 200 20.97 7.42 2.44
CA LYS A 200 20.40 8.69 1.94
C LYS A 200 18.99 8.90 2.48
N SER A 201 18.61 10.15 2.72
CA SER A 201 17.25 10.56 3.08
C SER A 201 16.26 10.43 1.90
N GLY A 202 14.97 10.30 2.22
CA GLY A 202 13.87 10.39 1.25
C GLY A 202 13.72 9.20 0.30
N THR A 203 14.24 8.02 0.64
CA THR A 203 14.14 6.86 -0.26
C THR A 203 12.72 6.30 -0.37
N THR A 204 11.86 6.55 0.63
CA THR A 204 10.46 6.08 0.63
C THR A 204 9.62 6.69 -0.51
N ALA A 205 10.03 7.86 -1.04
CA ALA A 205 9.35 8.50 -2.16
C ALA A 205 9.35 7.66 -3.45
N TYR A 206 10.25 6.68 -3.56
CA TYR A 206 10.39 5.80 -4.73
C TYR A 206 9.64 4.47 -4.58
N GLU A 207 9.05 4.17 -3.41
CA GLU A 207 8.48 2.85 -3.14
C GLU A 207 7.09 2.64 -3.75
N LYS A 208 6.20 3.64 -3.61
CA LYS A 208 4.88 3.68 -4.28
C LYS A 208 4.11 2.35 -4.16
N ARG A 209 4.03 1.86 -2.93
CA ARG A 209 3.71 0.47 -2.56
C ARG A 209 2.33 -0.02 -3.01
N GLY A 210 1.36 0.88 -3.23
CA GLY A 210 0.02 0.56 -3.71
C GLY A 210 -0.80 -0.36 -2.80
N ILE A 211 -0.54 -0.33 -1.48
CA ILE A 211 -1.14 -1.30 -0.54
C ILE A 211 -2.55 -0.93 -0.06
N GLY A 212 -2.98 0.32 -0.24
CA GLY A 212 -4.30 0.78 0.14
C GLY A 212 -5.37 0.18 -0.77
N VAL A 213 -6.21 -0.73 -0.24
CA VAL A 213 -7.34 -1.30 -1.01
C VAL A 213 -8.38 -0.23 -1.33
N MET A 214 -8.63 0.66 -0.37
CA MET A 214 -9.45 1.86 -0.54
C MET A 214 -8.61 3.08 -0.26
N VAL A 215 -8.80 4.13 -1.04
CA VAL A 215 -8.10 5.41 -0.91
C VAL A 215 -9.12 6.55 -0.89
N PRO A 216 -8.81 7.69 -0.25
CA PRO A 216 -9.73 8.81 -0.18
C PRO A 216 -9.84 9.52 -1.53
N LYS A 217 -11.06 9.63 -2.05
CA LYS A 217 -11.44 10.50 -3.16
C LYS A 217 -11.86 11.86 -2.63
N TRP A 218 -11.30 12.92 -3.18
CA TRP A 218 -11.69 14.29 -2.87
C TRP A 218 -12.94 14.69 -3.66
N ILE A 219 -13.90 15.32 -2.98
CA ILE A 219 -15.13 15.89 -3.53
C ILE A 219 -15.04 17.40 -3.29
N GLU A 220 -14.61 18.15 -4.30
CA GLU A 220 -14.28 19.57 -4.19
C GLU A 220 -15.47 20.44 -3.75
N GLU A 221 -16.70 20.12 -4.18
CA GLU A 221 -17.91 20.92 -3.91
C GLU A 221 -18.21 21.01 -2.42
N ASN A 222 -17.86 19.95 -1.68
CA ASN A 222 -18.09 19.82 -0.25
C ASN A 222 -16.95 20.42 0.59
N CYS A 223 -15.83 20.80 -0.03
CA CYS A 223 -14.60 21.13 0.67
C CYS A 223 -14.60 22.54 1.27
N ILE A 224 -14.38 22.60 2.59
CA ILE A 224 -14.27 23.87 3.33
C ILE A 224 -12.83 24.40 3.46
N GLN A 225 -11.84 23.73 2.86
CA GLN A 225 -10.42 24.14 2.82
C GLN A 225 -9.78 24.34 4.21
N CYS A 226 -10.01 23.38 5.11
CA CYS A 226 -9.53 23.43 6.51
C CYS A 226 -8.21 22.71 6.79
N ASN A 227 -7.70 21.93 5.83
CA ASN A 227 -6.47 21.12 5.91
C ASN A 227 -6.44 20.04 7.02
N GLN A 228 -7.53 19.80 7.75
CA GLN A 228 -7.54 18.79 8.83
C GLN A 228 -7.22 17.37 8.33
N CYS A 229 -7.64 17.03 7.12
CA CYS A 229 -7.33 15.74 6.50
C CYS A 229 -5.81 15.51 6.31
N ALA A 230 -5.07 16.54 5.97
CA ALA A 230 -3.61 16.52 5.84
C ALA A 230 -2.87 16.66 7.18
N PHE A 231 -3.55 17.22 8.19
CA PHE A 231 -3.04 17.32 9.55
C PHE A 231 -3.04 15.95 10.26
N VAL A 232 -4.11 15.17 10.09
CA VAL A 232 -4.24 13.84 10.73
C VAL A 232 -3.61 12.70 9.93
N CYS A 233 -3.19 12.94 8.69
CA CYS A 233 -2.67 11.88 7.84
C CYS A 233 -1.37 11.33 8.44
N PRO A 234 -1.31 10.05 8.84
CA PRO A 234 -0.12 9.51 9.45
C PRO A 234 1.05 9.40 8.47
N HIS A 235 0.81 9.24 7.17
CA HIS A 235 1.84 8.94 6.17
C HIS A 235 2.18 10.11 5.23
N ALA A 236 1.63 11.30 5.47
CA ALA A 236 1.80 12.49 4.62
C ALA A 236 1.37 12.29 3.13
N VAL A 237 0.40 11.41 2.88
CA VAL A 237 -0.05 11.05 1.52
C VAL A 237 -1.11 12.00 0.95
N ILE A 238 -1.76 12.78 1.81
CA ILE A 238 -2.78 13.77 1.43
C ILE A 238 -2.27 15.16 1.82
N ARG A 239 -2.18 16.05 0.84
CA ARG A 239 -1.57 17.38 0.98
C ARG A 239 -2.45 18.45 0.36
N PRO A 240 -2.60 19.61 1.02
CA PRO A 240 -3.22 20.78 0.42
C PRO A 240 -2.18 21.58 -0.36
N PHE A 241 -2.56 22.07 -1.53
CA PHE A 241 -1.72 22.95 -2.34
C PHE A 241 -2.42 24.28 -2.55
N LEU A 242 -1.62 25.35 -2.46
CA LEU A 242 -1.95 26.65 -3.01
C LEU A 242 -1.18 26.79 -4.32
N ILE A 243 -1.90 27.00 -5.41
CA ILE A 243 -1.36 26.95 -6.78
C ILE A 243 -1.53 28.34 -7.39
N ASP A 244 -0.44 28.91 -7.89
CA ASP A 244 -0.50 30.18 -8.63
C ASP A 244 -0.86 29.96 -10.10
N GLU A 245 -1.06 31.05 -10.85
CA GLU A 245 -1.50 31.01 -12.24
C GLU A 245 -0.49 30.28 -13.16
N ASN A 246 0.82 30.47 -12.94
CA ASN A 246 1.86 29.85 -13.77
C ASN A 246 1.95 28.35 -13.48
N GLU A 247 1.93 27.97 -12.19
CA GLU A 247 1.92 26.57 -11.76
C GLU A 247 0.66 25.84 -12.23
N LEU A 248 -0.50 26.51 -12.27
CA LEU A 248 -1.75 25.93 -12.77
C LEU A 248 -1.70 25.75 -14.29
N ALA A 249 -1.20 26.74 -15.03
CA ALA A 249 -1.09 26.68 -16.49
C ALA A 249 -0.14 25.55 -16.95
N ALA A 250 0.89 25.23 -16.16
CA ALA A 250 1.81 24.13 -16.40
C ALA A 250 1.30 22.77 -15.91
N ALA A 251 0.17 22.73 -15.19
CA ALA A 251 -0.35 21.51 -14.59
C ALA A 251 -1.05 20.61 -15.62
N PRO A 252 -1.12 19.28 -15.39
CA PRO A 252 -1.98 18.40 -16.17
C PRO A 252 -3.43 18.88 -16.19
N GLN A 253 -4.15 18.62 -17.29
CA GLN A 253 -5.56 19.04 -17.41
C GLN A 253 -6.41 18.50 -16.25
N THR A 254 -6.14 17.27 -15.80
CA THR A 254 -6.76 16.63 -14.63
C THR A 254 -6.52 17.36 -13.31
N VAL A 255 -5.45 18.15 -13.19
CA VAL A 255 -5.28 19.08 -12.06
C VAL A 255 -6.08 20.34 -12.31
N GLN A 256 -5.97 20.95 -13.50
CA GLN A 256 -6.62 22.21 -13.85
C GLN A 256 -8.15 22.16 -13.70
N ASP A 257 -8.76 21.03 -14.08
CA ASP A 257 -10.21 20.83 -14.03
C ASP A 257 -10.74 20.67 -12.60
N HIS A 258 -9.87 20.32 -11.64
CA HIS A 258 -10.24 19.95 -10.28
C HIS A 258 -9.51 20.81 -9.24
N VAL A 259 -9.82 22.11 -9.24
CA VAL A 259 -9.34 23.10 -8.25
C VAL A 259 -10.47 23.99 -7.75
N LEU A 260 -10.27 24.59 -6.58
CA LEU A 260 -11.14 25.61 -6.00
C LEU A 260 -10.43 26.96 -5.94
N ASP A 261 -11.16 28.07 -5.85
CA ASP A 261 -10.57 29.33 -5.41
C ASP A 261 -10.16 29.24 -3.93
N ALA A 262 -8.93 29.67 -3.61
CA ALA A 262 -8.44 29.63 -2.24
C ALA A 262 -9.21 30.62 -1.34
N LYS A 263 -9.71 30.11 -0.21
CA LYS A 263 -10.47 30.87 0.80
C LYS A 263 -9.52 31.43 1.86
N GLY A 264 -9.45 32.76 1.96
CA GLY A 264 -8.65 33.50 2.94
C GLY A 264 -8.20 34.83 2.34
N LYS A 265 -7.94 35.85 3.17
CA LYS A 265 -7.49 37.16 2.64
C LYS A 265 -6.05 37.07 2.14
N GLU A 266 -5.24 36.27 2.84
CA GLU A 266 -3.81 36.07 2.66
C GLU A 266 -3.47 35.24 1.42
N VAL A 267 -4.43 34.44 0.93
CA VAL A 267 -4.27 33.51 -0.20
C VAL A 267 -5.15 33.88 -1.39
N LYS A 268 -5.68 35.11 -1.40
CA LYS A 268 -6.59 35.58 -2.45
C LYS A 268 -5.88 35.57 -3.80
N GLY A 269 -6.54 35.03 -4.82
CA GLY A 269 -6.00 34.92 -6.19
C GLY A 269 -5.30 33.60 -6.47
N LEU A 270 -5.03 32.77 -5.45
CA LEU A 270 -4.50 31.42 -5.63
C LEU A 270 -5.63 30.40 -5.80
N LYS A 271 -5.31 29.26 -6.41
CA LYS A 271 -6.15 28.07 -6.42
C LYS A 271 -5.79 27.14 -5.27
N TYR A 272 -6.75 26.36 -4.83
CA TYR A 272 -6.64 25.38 -3.77
C TYR A 272 -7.00 24.00 -4.28
N LYS A 273 -6.19 23.00 -3.95
CA LYS A 273 -6.48 21.58 -4.21
C LYS A 273 -6.05 20.71 -3.04
N ILE A 274 -6.86 19.71 -2.70
CA ILE A 274 -6.41 18.57 -1.90
C ILE A 274 -5.95 17.50 -2.88
N GLN A 275 -4.72 17.03 -2.72
CA GLN A 275 -4.18 15.94 -3.52
C GLN A 275 -3.79 14.76 -2.64
N VAL A 276 -4.16 13.57 -3.08
CA VAL A 276 -3.79 12.29 -2.47
C VAL A 276 -2.79 11.62 -3.40
N SER A 277 -1.73 11.00 -2.87
CA SER A 277 -0.97 9.98 -3.60
C SER A 277 -1.60 8.61 -3.32
N PRO A 278 -2.32 8.01 -4.27
CA PRO A 278 -2.98 6.72 -4.05
C PRO A 278 -1.98 5.59 -3.79
N LEU A 279 -0.80 5.62 -4.44
CA LEU A 279 0.20 4.57 -4.30
C LEU A 279 0.94 4.59 -2.95
N ASP A 280 0.96 5.72 -2.25
CA ASP A 280 1.54 5.78 -0.91
C ASP A 280 0.46 5.61 0.19
N CYS A 281 -0.82 5.73 -0.17
CA CYS A 281 -1.92 5.64 0.79
C CYS A 281 -2.09 4.23 1.36
N THR A 282 -2.25 4.13 2.68
CA THR A 282 -2.49 2.85 3.37
C THR A 282 -3.98 2.56 3.63
N GLY A 283 -4.90 3.43 3.21
CA GLY A 283 -6.34 3.24 3.39
C GLY A 283 -6.84 3.24 4.85
N CYS A 284 -6.22 4.03 5.74
CA CYS A 284 -6.59 4.06 7.17
C CYS A 284 -7.88 4.85 7.50
N GLU A 285 -8.48 5.54 6.52
CA GLU A 285 -9.75 6.28 6.62
C GLU A 285 -9.78 7.49 7.57
N LEU A 286 -8.71 7.79 8.32
CA LEU A 286 -8.68 8.89 9.29
C LEU A 286 -9.03 10.26 8.67
N CYS A 287 -8.54 10.52 7.46
CA CYS A 287 -8.82 11.77 6.74
C CYS A 287 -10.30 11.93 6.39
N ALA A 288 -11.00 10.86 6.01
CA ALA A 288 -12.44 10.86 5.73
C ALA A 288 -13.26 10.98 7.02
N GLN A 289 -12.82 10.28 8.08
CA GLN A 289 -13.49 10.32 9.38
C GLN A 289 -13.46 11.73 10.00
N ILE A 290 -12.27 12.37 10.04
CA ILE A 290 -12.13 13.71 10.64
C ILE A 290 -12.77 14.81 9.81
N CYS A 291 -13.01 14.59 8.51
CA CYS A 291 -13.52 15.60 7.59
C CYS A 291 -14.78 16.28 8.18
N PRO A 292 -14.72 17.58 8.54
CA PRO A 292 -15.77 18.22 9.32
C PRO A 292 -16.93 18.76 8.46
N SER A 293 -16.86 18.59 7.14
CA SER A 293 -17.92 19.03 6.25
C SER A 293 -19.21 18.23 6.49
N LYS A 294 -20.35 18.91 6.41
CA LYS A 294 -21.68 18.31 6.64
C LYS A 294 -21.91 17.15 5.66
N GLU A 295 -21.70 17.41 4.38
CA GLU A 295 -21.53 16.38 3.36
C GLU A 295 -20.04 16.11 3.23
N LYS A 296 -19.62 14.85 3.26
CA LYS A 296 -18.20 14.50 3.33
C LYS A 296 -17.46 14.96 2.06
N SER A 297 -16.37 15.72 2.22
CA SER A 297 -15.47 16.07 1.11
C SER A 297 -14.46 14.97 0.79
N LEU A 298 -14.41 13.91 1.59
CA LEU A 298 -13.54 12.76 1.40
C LEU A 298 -14.35 11.48 1.61
N VAL A 299 -14.40 10.65 0.59
CA VAL A 299 -15.05 9.33 0.63
C VAL A 299 -14.04 8.26 0.21
N MET A 300 -14.14 7.07 0.79
CA MET A 300 -13.21 5.99 0.47
C MET A 300 -13.70 5.25 -0.77
N VAL A 301 -12.88 5.20 -1.82
CA VAL A 301 -13.14 4.49 -3.08
C VAL A 301 -12.07 3.43 -3.35
N PRO A 302 -12.33 2.41 -4.19
CA PRO A 302 -11.30 1.45 -4.58
C PRO A 302 -10.09 2.16 -5.22
N LEU A 303 -8.87 1.71 -4.93
CA LEU A 303 -7.63 2.28 -5.49
C LEU A 303 -7.69 2.47 -7.01
N ALA A 304 -8.22 1.49 -7.74
CA ALA A 304 -8.31 1.53 -9.19
C ALA A 304 -9.09 2.74 -9.72
N GLU A 305 -10.13 3.20 -9.01
CA GLU A 305 -10.93 4.37 -9.42
C GLU A 305 -10.07 5.64 -9.45
N GLU A 306 -9.22 5.86 -8.44
CA GLU A 306 -8.34 7.04 -8.42
C GLU A 306 -7.17 6.89 -9.40
N MET A 307 -6.72 5.67 -9.68
CA MET A 307 -5.70 5.43 -10.72
C MET A 307 -6.24 5.74 -12.11
N GLU A 308 -7.49 5.37 -12.42
CA GLU A 308 -8.18 5.73 -13.67
C GLU A 308 -8.40 7.24 -13.82
N ARG A 309 -8.49 7.96 -12.70
CA ARG A 309 -8.57 9.44 -12.65
C ARG A 309 -7.21 10.14 -12.72
N HIS A 310 -6.13 9.39 -12.92
CA HIS A 310 -4.75 9.90 -12.98
C HIS A 310 -4.30 10.64 -11.70
N GLU A 311 -4.85 10.26 -10.54
CA GLU A 311 -4.58 10.98 -9.29
C GLU A 311 -3.15 10.74 -8.77
N GLN A 312 -2.50 9.64 -9.16
CA GLN A 312 -1.08 9.45 -8.87
C GLN A 312 -0.22 10.39 -9.72
N GLU A 313 -0.53 10.57 -11.01
CA GLU A 313 0.14 11.53 -11.89
C GLU A 313 -0.04 12.96 -11.37
N ASN A 314 -1.25 13.29 -10.93
CA ASN A 314 -1.54 14.58 -10.28
C ASN A 314 -0.70 14.76 -9.02
N ALA A 315 -0.58 13.73 -8.18
CA ALA A 315 0.28 13.75 -6.99
C ALA A 315 1.76 13.93 -7.34
N ASP A 316 2.26 13.23 -8.36
CA ASP A 316 3.62 13.37 -8.83
C ASP A 316 3.91 14.80 -9.29
N TYR A 317 2.98 15.42 -10.03
CA TYR A 317 3.09 16.83 -10.43
C TYR A 317 3.06 17.76 -9.22
N LEU A 318 2.01 17.68 -8.40
CA LEU A 318 1.80 18.62 -7.28
C LEU A 318 2.91 18.52 -6.24
N PHE A 319 3.37 17.32 -5.90
CA PHE A 319 4.40 17.14 -4.85
C PHE A 319 5.79 17.58 -5.37
N LYS A 320 6.07 17.41 -6.67
CA LYS A 320 7.41 17.70 -7.25
C LYS A 320 7.53 19.07 -7.93
N LYS A 321 6.47 19.60 -8.53
CA LYS A 321 6.52 20.80 -9.39
C LYS A 321 5.87 22.02 -8.77
N VAL A 322 4.87 21.87 -7.90
CA VAL A 322 4.26 22.99 -7.19
C VAL A 322 5.09 23.37 -5.96
N THR A 323 5.29 24.67 -5.78
CA THR A 323 6.02 25.23 -4.65
C THR A 323 5.12 25.25 -3.42
N TYR A 324 5.63 24.76 -2.29
CA TYR A 324 4.94 24.87 -1.01
C TYR A 324 4.94 26.35 -0.56
N LYS A 325 3.75 26.92 -0.40
CA LYS A 325 3.54 28.32 0.01
C LYS A 325 3.20 28.38 1.50
N ASP A 326 4.23 28.20 2.32
CA ASP A 326 4.10 28.01 3.77
C ASP A 326 4.38 29.27 4.61
N ASP A 327 4.55 30.40 3.94
CA ASP A 327 4.79 31.75 4.45
C ASP A 327 3.54 32.65 4.41
N LEU A 328 2.52 32.28 3.62
CA LEU A 328 1.29 33.06 3.44
C LEU A 328 0.33 32.97 4.65
N MET A 329 0.44 31.93 5.48
CA MET A 329 -0.41 31.73 6.65
C MET A 329 0.42 31.24 7.83
N SER A 330 0.03 31.62 9.05
CA SER A 330 0.75 31.17 10.26
C SER A 330 0.71 29.65 10.40
N LYS A 331 1.91 29.05 10.54
CA LYS A 331 2.11 27.63 10.86
C LYS A 331 1.64 27.23 12.26
N ASP A 332 1.26 28.19 13.11
CA ASP A 332 0.64 27.89 14.42
C ASP A 332 -0.83 27.44 14.25
N SER A 333 -1.42 27.68 13.08
CA SER A 333 -2.78 27.24 12.77
C SER A 333 -2.79 25.89 12.04
N VAL A 334 -3.82 25.07 12.30
CA VAL A 334 -4.02 23.79 11.60
C VAL A 334 -4.07 23.96 10.09
N LYS A 335 -4.66 25.07 9.62
CA LYS A 335 -4.72 25.39 8.19
C LYS A 335 -3.33 25.75 7.65
N GLY A 336 -2.64 26.71 8.26
CA GLY A 336 -1.36 27.21 7.78
C GLY A 336 -0.27 26.14 7.78
N VAL A 337 -0.15 25.34 8.84
CA VAL A 337 0.83 24.25 8.88
C VAL A 337 0.58 23.17 7.82
N GLY A 338 -0.67 23.03 7.37
CA GLY A 338 -1.02 22.12 6.28
C GLY A 338 -0.33 22.48 4.96
N PHE A 339 -0.01 23.76 4.72
CA PHE A 339 0.68 24.22 3.50
C PHE A 339 2.20 24.06 3.56
N ALA A 340 2.76 23.69 4.71
CA ALA A 340 4.18 23.36 4.82
C ALA A 340 4.47 21.97 4.26
N GLN A 341 5.62 21.83 3.58
CA GLN A 341 6.09 20.55 3.08
C GLN A 341 6.28 19.57 4.25
N PRO A 342 5.69 18.36 4.21
CA PRO A 342 6.03 17.32 5.16
C PRO A 342 7.45 16.81 4.87
N LEU A 343 8.32 16.76 5.88
CA LEU A 343 9.69 16.22 5.76
C LEU A 343 9.83 14.83 6.41
N PHE A 344 8.69 14.18 6.66
CA PHE A 344 8.58 12.81 7.11
C PHE A 344 7.40 12.16 6.40
N GLU A 345 7.67 11.32 5.41
CA GLU A 345 6.67 10.85 4.44
C GLU A 345 6.81 9.37 4.08
N PHE A 346 5.67 8.73 3.82
CA PHE A 346 5.57 7.38 3.22
C PHE A 346 6.27 6.25 4.01
N HIS A 347 6.48 6.44 5.31
CA HIS A 347 7.15 5.48 6.19
C HIS A 347 6.41 4.14 6.38
N GLY A 348 7.13 3.15 6.92
CA GLY A 348 6.63 1.80 7.20
C GLY A 348 5.64 1.64 8.38
N ALA A 349 5.23 2.71 9.07
CA ALA A 349 4.31 2.61 10.20
C ALA A 349 2.93 2.03 9.80
N CYS A 350 2.23 1.46 10.78
CA CYS A 350 0.91 0.86 10.60
C CYS A 350 -0.13 1.85 10.01
N PRO A 351 -1.13 1.38 9.26
CA PRO A 351 -2.29 2.19 8.88
C PRO A 351 -2.95 2.79 10.11
N GLY A 352 -3.03 4.13 10.18
CA GLY A 352 -3.62 4.83 11.32
C GLY A 352 -2.71 4.92 12.56
N CYS A 353 -1.38 4.85 12.37
CA CYS A 353 -0.41 5.04 13.46
C CYS A 353 -0.66 6.36 14.21
N GLY A 354 -0.70 6.29 15.54
CA GLY A 354 -0.91 7.47 16.40
C GLY A 354 0.34 8.30 16.66
N GLU A 355 1.53 7.83 16.29
CA GLU A 355 2.79 8.56 16.54
C GLU A 355 3.15 9.52 15.40
N THR A 356 3.01 9.07 14.16
CA THR A 356 3.59 9.75 13.00
C THR A 356 2.93 11.07 12.59
N PRO A 357 1.63 11.34 12.84
CA PRO A 357 1.10 12.69 12.67
C PRO A 357 1.84 13.74 13.51
N TYR A 358 2.33 13.38 14.70
CA TYR A 358 3.09 14.29 15.55
C TYR A 358 4.49 14.55 14.98
N ILE A 359 5.19 13.52 14.50
CA ILE A 359 6.50 13.68 13.84
C ILE A 359 6.32 14.52 12.57
N GLY A 360 5.32 14.21 11.75
CA GLY A 360 4.96 14.98 10.55
C GLY A 360 4.71 16.46 10.87
N LEU A 361 4.01 16.77 11.96
CA LEU A 361 3.81 18.14 12.44
C LEU A 361 5.12 18.82 12.85
N VAL A 362 5.94 18.16 13.68
CA VAL A 362 7.24 18.70 14.12
C VAL A 362 8.12 19.03 12.92
N THR A 363 8.17 18.14 11.92
CA THR A 363 9.00 18.35 10.72
C THR A 363 8.48 19.49 9.83
N ARG A 364 7.17 19.75 9.79
CA ARG A 364 6.60 20.91 9.08
C ARG A 364 6.93 22.24 9.75
N LEU A 365 7.10 22.24 11.07
CA LEU A 365 7.42 23.43 11.86
C LEU A 365 8.92 23.74 11.91
N PHE A 366 9.75 22.71 12.06
CA PHE A 366 11.18 22.86 12.40
C PHE A 366 12.13 21.99 11.56
N GLY A 367 11.61 21.27 10.56
CA GLY A 367 12.37 20.27 9.83
C GLY A 367 13.55 20.81 9.01
N ASP A 368 13.53 22.11 8.70
CA ASP A 368 14.61 22.83 8.00
C ASP A 368 15.93 22.88 8.79
N ARG A 369 15.86 22.72 10.12
CA ARG A 369 16.99 22.91 11.02
C ARG A 369 17.02 21.96 12.22
N MET A 370 16.20 20.92 12.21
CA MET A 370 16.14 19.95 13.30
C MET A 370 17.18 18.83 13.14
N ILE A 371 17.66 18.32 14.27
CA ILE A 371 18.41 17.06 14.35
C ILE A 371 17.58 16.11 15.20
N VAL A 372 17.40 14.87 14.73
CA VAL A 372 16.61 13.85 15.44
C VAL A 372 17.53 12.81 16.06
N ALA A 373 17.56 12.75 17.39
CA ALA A 373 18.12 11.62 18.13
C ALA A 373 16.97 10.70 18.55
N ASN A 374 16.81 9.56 17.89
CA ASN A 374 15.64 8.70 18.03
C ASN A 374 15.97 7.43 18.84
N ALA A 375 15.28 7.22 19.95
CA ALA A 375 15.44 6.01 20.76
C ALA A 375 14.95 4.77 20.00
N THR A 376 15.48 3.60 20.34
CA THR A 376 15.00 2.34 19.79
C THR A 376 13.55 2.08 20.18
N GLY A 377 12.71 1.81 19.20
CA GLY A 377 11.28 1.57 19.37
C GLY A 377 10.54 1.66 18.04
N CYS A 378 9.21 1.75 18.07
CA CYS A 378 8.42 1.93 16.84
C CYS A 378 8.95 3.09 15.99
N SER A 379 9.29 4.21 16.62
CA SER A 379 9.86 5.38 15.96
C SER A 379 11.16 5.12 15.22
N SER A 380 12.06 4.30 15.74
CA SER A 380 13.29 3.93 15.01
C SER A 380 13.00 2.93 13.88
N ILE A 381 12.00 2.06 14.05
CA ILE A 381 11.62 1.08 13.03
C ILE A 381 10.98 1.75 11.83
N TYR A 382 9.88 2.48 12.00
CA TYR A 382 9.27 3.15 10.84
C TYR A 382 10.08 4.37 10.38
N GLY A 383 10.95 4.93 11.21
CA GLY A 383 11.77 6.10 10.90
C GLY A 383 13.14 5.82 10.29
N GLY A 384 13.61 4.56 10.30
CA GLY A 384 14.97 4.22 9.87
C GLY A 384 15.24 2.72 9.67
N SER A 385 14.28 1.95 9.17
CA SER A 385 14.53 0.57 8.72
C SER A 385 15.06 0.57 7.30
N ALA A 386 16.34 0.23 7.12
CA ALA A 386 16.94 0.12 5.79
C ALA A 386 16.13 -0.82 4.87
N PRO A 387 15.93 -0.46 3.60
CA PRO A 387 16.53 0.67 2.88
C PRO A 387 15.65 1.94 2.88
N SER A 388 14.54 1.92 3.63
CA SER A 388 13.46 2.89 3.60
C SER A 388 13.70 4.03 4.59
N THR A 389 14.06 5.21 4.10
CA THR A 389 14.31 6.42 4.90
C THR A 389 13.22 7.47 4.64
N PRO A 390 12.27 7.66 5.57
CA PRO A 390 11.12 8.54 5.38
C PRO A 390 11.40 10.02 5.66
N TYR A 391 12.48 10.32 6.39
CA TYR A 391 12.93 11.70 6.54
C TYR A 391 13.48 12.18 5.20
N THR A 392 12.96 13.30 4.70
CA THR A 392 13.32 13.89 3.40
C THR A 392 13.75 15.35 3.56
N THR A 393 14.23 15.97 2.49
CA THR A 393 14.68 17.36 2.48
C THR A 393 13.62 18.29 1.86
N ASN A 394 13.62 19.55 2.27
CA ASN A 394 12.88 20.60 1.57
C ASN A 394 13.59 20.98 0.25
N LYS A 395 12.94 21.85 -0.52
CA LYS A 395 13.47 22.40 -1.77
C LYS A 395 14.06 23.79 -1.59
#